data_AF-A0A4Y2AXI4-F1
#
_entry.id   AF-A0A4Y2AXI4-F1
#
_cell.length_a   1.000
_cell.length_b   1.000
_cell.length_c   1.000
_cell.angle_alpha   90.00
_cell.angle_beta   90.00
_cell.angle_gamma   90.00
#
_symmetry.space_group_name_H-M   'P 1'
#
loop_
_entity.id
_entity.type
_entity.pdbx_description
1 polymer ?
#
loop_
_entity_poly.entity_id
_entity_poly.type
_entity_poly.pdbx_seq_one_letter_code
_entity_poly.pdbx_strand_id
1 'polypeptide(L)'
;MRLSLRESARLVISETVIFWKKARIPFREFQHCIVKLEALYNEWRMLQKHSKRKSETQEQKEQNFKQKLEDLLDIAHSNALIIITIEEDRQFLISQRQKGRIGVLRGIDKRTDEKEKRILKRLSAEEQRLKKN
;
A
#
# COMPACT_ATOMS: atom_id res chain seq x y z
N MET A 1 25.17 -4.21 -8.94
CA MET A 1 24.13 -5.26 -9.01
C MET A 1 22.96 -4.71 -9.83
N ARG A 2 22.56 -5.37 -10.92
CA ARG A 2 21.41 -4.96 -11.74
C ARG A 2 20.24 -5.86 -11.38
N LEU A 3 19.25 -5.31 -10.67
CA LEU A 3 18.03 -6.04 -10.31
C LEU A 3 17.12 -6.16 -11.53
N SER A 4 16.38 -7.27 -11.60
CA SER A 4 15.24 -7.40 -12.49
C SER A 4 14.12 -6.44 -12.08
N LEU A 5 13.16 -6.21 -12.99
CA LEU A 5 11.96 -5.43 -12.68
C LEU A 5 11.21 -6.02 -11.48
N ARG A 6 11.08 -7.35 -11.43
CA ARG A 6 10.36 -8.04 -10.36
C ARG A 6 11.04 -7.91 -9.01
N GLU A 7 12.37 -8.05 -8.96
CA GLU A 7 13.13 -7.85 -7.72
C GLU A 7 13.02 -6.40 -7.24
N SER A 8 13.11 -5.44 -8.17
CA SER A 8 12.97 -4.02 -7.85
C SER A 8 11.57 -3.71 -7.30
N ALA A 9 10.53 -4.20 -7.96
CA ALA A 9 9.15 -4.04 -7.51
C ALA A 9 8.92 -4.70 -6.14
N ARG A 10 9.47 -5.90 -5.93
CA ARG A 10 9.41 -6.59 -4.64
C ARG A 10 10.02 -5.77 -3.51
N LEU A 11 11.18 -5.14 -3.73
CA LEU A 11 11.81 -4.26 -2.75
C LEU A 11 10.94 -3.04 -2.42
N VAL A 12 10.39 -2.38 -3.44
CA VAL A 12 9.50 -1.22 -3.22
C VAL A 12 8.27 -1.62 -2.42
N ILE A 13 7.64 -2.76 -2.75
CA ILE A 13 6.47 -3.24 -2.03
C ILE A 13 6.84 -3.70 -0.60
N SER A 14 8.00 -4.32 -0.38
CA SER A 14 8.42 -4.70 0.98
C SER A 14 8.57 -3.48 1.89
N GLU A 15 9.19 -2.41 1.39
CA GLU A 15 9.31 -1.14 2.13
C GLU A 15 7.94 -0.49 2.34
N THR A 16 7.09 -0.49 1.32
CA THR A 16 5.74 0.08 1.40
C THR A 16 4.90 -0.63 2.46
N VAL A 17 4.94 -1.96 2.50
CA VAL A 17 4.18 -2.78 3.47
C VAL A 17 4.55 -2.45 4.92
N ILE A 18 5.78 -2.04 5.22
CA ILE A 18 6.17 -1.62 6.57
C ILE A 18 5.32 -0.44 7.04
N PHE A 19 5.08 0.54 6.16
CA PHE A 19 4.25 1.70 6.48
C PHE A 19 2.78 1.30 6.66
N TRP A 20 2.24 0.45 5.78
CA TRP A 20 0.87 -0.02 5.89
C TRP A 20 0.62 -0.83 7.17
N LYS A 21 1.59 -1.66 7.58
CA LYS A 21 1.57 -2.36 8.87
C LYS A 21 1.60 -1.39 10.05
N LYS A 22 2.44 -0.35 10.01
CA LYS A 22 2.49 0.68 11.07
C LYS A 22 1.18 1.47 11.21
N ALA A 23 0.48 1.72 10.10
CA ALA A 23 -0.85 2.32 10.13
C ALA A 23 -1.99 1.31 10.33
N ARG A 24 -1.67 0.02 10.50
CA ARG A 24 -2.64 -1.07 10.73
C ARG A 24 -3.71 -1.16 9.64
N ILE A 25 -3.35 -0.75 8.42
CA ILE A 25 -4.24 -0.81 7.28
C ILE A 25 -4.06 -2.16 6.58
N PRO A 26 -5.14 -2.93 6.40
CA PRO A 26 -5.12 -4.14 5.58
C PRO A 26 -4.73 -3.81 4.14
N PHE A 27 -3.75 -4.53 3.60
CA PHE A 27 -3.29 -4.40 2.22
C PHE A 27 -3.61 -5.68 1.44
N ARG A 28 -3.62 -5.57 0.10
CA ARG A 28 -3.85 -6.72 -0.79
C ARG A 28 -2.71 -7.73 -0.66
N GLU A 29 -2.91 -8.93 -1.21
CA GLU A 29 -1.81 -9.89 -1.25
C GLU A 29 -0.57 -9.30 -1.90
N PHE A 30 0.59 -9.64 -1.33
CA PHE A 30 1.88 -9.07 -1.68
C PHE A 30 2.19 -9.21 -3.18
N GLN A 31 1.85 -10.36 -3.76
CA GLN A 31 2.06 -10.63 -5.19
C GLN A 31 1.18 -9.73 -6.07
N HIS A 32 -0.06 -9.43 -5.69
CA HIS A 32 -0.91 -8.50 -6.42
C HIS A 32 -0.37 -7.06 -6.38
N CYS A 33 0.23 -6.67 -5.25
CA CYS A 33 0.88 -5.36 -5.12
C CYS A 33 2.09 -5.25 -6.07
N ILE A 34 2.89 -6.30 -6.18
CA ILE A 34 4.01 -6.36 -7.13
C ILE A 34 3.51 -6.24 -8.57
N VAL A 35 2.53 -7.05 -8.96
CA VAL A 35 1.98 -7.04 -10.33
C VAL A 35 1.41 -5.67 -10.69
N LYS A 36 0.73 -4.99 -9.75
CA LYS A 36 0.24 -3.61 -9.94
C LYS A 36 1.40 -2.65 -10.26
N LEU A 37 2.48 -2.71 -9.50
CA LEU A 37 3.65 -1.84 -9.68
C LEU A 37 4.38 -2.11 -11.00
N GLU A 38 4.54 -3.39 -11.37
CA GLU A 38 5.14 -3.79 -12.65
C GLU A 38 4.30 -3.29 -13.84
N ALA A 39 2.97 -3.41 -13.75
CA ALA A 39 2.07 -2.91 -14.78
C ALA A 39 2.19 -1.39 -14.97
N LEU A 40 2.23 -0.63 -13.87
CA LEU A 40 2.43 0.83 -13.92
C LEU A 40 3.79 1.21 -14.50
N TYR A 41 4.85 0.50 -14.14
CA TYR A 41 6.16 0.70 -14.73
C TYR A 41 6.14 0.45 -16.25
N ASN A 42 5.52 -0.64 -16.70
CA ASN A 42 5.43 -0.95 -18.12
C ASN A 42 4.60 0.09 -18.90
N GLU A 43 3.49 0.56 -18.32
CA GLU A 43 2.70 1.66 -18.88
C GLU A 43 3.56 2.93 -19.03
N TRP A 44 4.32 3.30 -18.00
CA TRP A 44 5.26 4.42 -18.05
C TRP A 44 6.32 4.24 -19.14
N ARG A 45 6.91 3.05 -19.29
CA ARG A 45 7.91 2.77 -20.34
C ARG A 45 7.33 2.97 -21.74
N MET A 46 6.07 2.58 -21.95
CA MET A 46 5.39 2.78 -23.23
C MET A 46 5.13 4.27 -23.50
N LEU A 47 4.73 5.04 -22.47
CA LEU A 47 4.57 6.49 -22.59
C LEU A 47 5.90 7.18 -22.87
N GLN A 48 6.96 6.79 -22.15
CA GLN A 48 8.31 7.32 -22.34
C GLN A 48 8.78 7.14 -23.79
N LYS A 49 8.55 5.97 -24.39
CA LYS A 49 8.89 5.68 -25.80
C LYS A 49 8.18 6.62 -26.79
N HIS A 50 7.01 7.12 -26.43
CA HIS A 50 6.17 7.97 -27.27
C HIS A 50 6.09 9.43 -26.82
N SER A 51 6.91 9.82 -25.84
CA SER A 51 6.94 11.16 -25.23
C SER A 51 7.13 12.33 -26.20
N LYS A 52 7.69 12.09 -27.40
CA LYS A 52 7.86 13.12 -28.44
C LYS A 52 6.59 13.37 -29.26
N ARG A 53 5.58 12.49 -29.18
CA ARG A 53 4.33 12.63 -29.95
C ARG A 53 3.39 13.58 -29.20
N LYS A 54 2.91 14.62 -29.88
CA LYS A 54 1.94 15.60 -29.35
C LYS A 54 0.55 15.39 -29.94
N SER A 55 0.08 14.14 -29.95
CA SER A 55 -1.31 13.87 -30.32
C SER A 55 -2.21 13.95 -29.10
N GLU A 56 -3.45 14.38 -29.29
CA GLU A 56 -4.47 14.44 -28.24
C GLU A 56 -4.60 13.10 -27.50
N THR A 57 -4.55 11.98 -28.21
CA THR A 57 -4.57 10.64 -27.62
C THR A 57 -3.38 10.38 -26.69
N GLN A 58 -2.18 10.86 -27.06
CA GLN A 58 -0.99 10.69 -26.24
C GLN A 58 -1.07 11.56 -24.98
N GLU A 59 -1.51 12.81 -25.12
CA GLU A 59 -1.72 13.71 -23.99
C GLU A 59 -2.75 13.14 -23.01
N GLN A 60 -3.87 12.60 -23.49
CA GLN A 60 -4.87 11.96 -22.65
C GLN A 60 -4.30 10.75 -21.90
N LYS A 61 -3.46 9.92 -22.55
CA LYS A 61 -2.81 8.79 -21.87
C LYS A 61 -1.84 9.25 -20.79
N GLU A 62 -1.09 10.32 -21.02
CA GLU A 62 -0.18 10.90 -20.04
C GLU A 62 -0.94 11.47 -18.84
N GLN A 63 -2.06 12.17 -19.06
CA GLN A 63 -2.91 12.65 -17.97
C GLN A 63 -3.52 11.50 -17.16
N ASN A 64 -4.02 10.45 -17.82
CA ASN A 64 -4.52 9.26 -17.15
C ASN A 64 -3.43 8.58 -16.31
N PHE A 65 -2.18 8.53 -16.82
CA PHE A 65 -1.07 7.97 -16.08
C PHE A 65 -0.67 8.81 -14.86
N LYS A 66 -0.65 10.15 -14.98
CA LYS A 66 -0.42 11.04 -13.82
C LYS A 66 -1.44 10.79 -12.72
N GLN A 67 -2.71 10.60 -13.10
CA GLN A 67 -3.76 10.29 -12.13
C GLN A 67 -3.52 8.95 -11.42
N LYS A 68 -3.07 7.91 -12.15
CA LYS A 68 -2.69 6.62 -11.55
C LYS A 68 -1.46 6.72 -10.65
N LEU A 69 -0.52 7.62 -10.95
CA LEU A 69 0.69 7.83 -10.18
C LEU A 69 0.39 8.36 -8.77
N GLU A 70 -0.61 9.21 -8.62
CA GLU A 70 -1.07 9.67 -7.30
C GLU A 70 -1.57 8.51 -6.42
N ASP A 71 -2.09 7.45 -7.04
CA ASP A 71 -2.65 6.27 -6.36
C ASP A 71 -1.68 5.06 -6.41
N LEU A 72 -0.41 5.30 -6.72
CA LEU A 72 0.63 4.29 -6.92
C LEU A 72 0.76 3.36 -5.71
N LEU A 73 0.86 3.95 -4.52
CA LEU A 73 1.10 3.25 -3.26
C LEU A 73 -0.18 2.99 -2.45
N ASP A 74 -1.37 3.26 -3.01
CA ASP A 74 -2.61 2.70 -2.45
C ASP A 74 -2.65 1.19 -2.74
N ILE A 75 -2.18 0.42 -1.77
CA ILE A 75 -2.20 -1.04 -1.79
C ILE A 75 -3.25 -1.63 -0.85
N ALA A 76 -4.22 -0.81 -0.42
CA ALA A 76 -5.27 -1.24 0.49
C ALA A 76 -6.03 -2.45 -0.05
N HIS A 77 -6.37 -3.35 0.87
CA HIS A 77 -7.37 -4.38 0.60
C HIS A 77 -8.67 -3.72 0.11
N SER A 78 -9.39 -4.36 -0.81
CA SER A 78 -10.65 -3.83 -1.36
C SER A 78 -11.64 -3.49 -0.25
N ASN A 79 -11.74 -4.38 0.75
CA ASN A 79 -12.59 -4.24 1.92
C ASN A 79 -11.88 -3.59 3.12
N ALA A 80 -10.76 -2.88 2.94
CA ALA A 80 -9.98 -2.33 4.05
C ALA A 80 -10.83 -1.47 5.00
N LEU A 81 -11.73 -0.63 4.48
CA LEU A 81 -12.62 0.22 5.29
C LEU A 81 -13.63 -0.56 6.15
N ILE A 82 -13.94 -1.81 5.78
CA ILE A 82 -14.84 -2.70 6.53
C ILE A 82 -14.03 -3.48 7.59
N ILE A 83 -12.82 -3.89 7.24
CA ILE A 83 -11.93 -4.68 8.11
C ILE A 83 -11.36 -3.83 9.25
N ILE A 84 -11.06 -2.55 8.99
CA ILE A 84 -10.54 -1.63 10.00
C ILE A 84 -11.64 -1.34 11.03
N THR A 85 -11.37 -1.70 12.29
CA THR A 85 -12.29 -1.48 13.41
C THR A 85 -12.04 -0.16 14.15
N ILE A 86 -10.84 0.39 14.02
CA ILE A 86 -10.43 1.63 14.70
C ILE A 86 -10.77 2.81 13.78
N GLU A 87 -11.64 3.70 14.25
CA GLU A 87 -12.16 4.80 13.43
C GLU A 87 -11.03 5.75 12.99
N GLU A 88 -10.03 5.99 13.83
CA GLU A 88 -8.87 6.83 13.50
C GLU A 88 -8.07 6.28 12.31
N ASP A 89 -7.82 4.96 12.27
CA ASP A 89 -7.11 4.31 11.16
C ASP A 89 -7.98 4.32 9.88
N ARG A 90 -9.30 4.20 10.04
CA ARG A 90 -10.27 4.26 8.93
C ARG A 90 -10.30 5.65 8.30
N GLN A 91 -10.37 6.69 9.13
CA GLN A 91 -10.30 8.08 8.70
C GLN A 91 -8.95 8.40 8.06
N PHE A 92 -7.86 7.87 8.61
CA PHE A 92 -6.53 8.02 8.02
C PHE A 92 -6.48 7.45 6.59
N LEU A 93 -7.01 6.25 6.35
CA LEU A 93 -7.10 5.68 4.99
C LEU A 93 -7.95 6.55 4.04
N ILE A 94 -9.08 7.10 4.53
CA ILE A 94 -9.92 8.02 3.74
C ILE A 94 -9.12 9.28 3.38
N SER A 95 -8.44 9.90 4.34
CA SER A 95 -7.61 11.08 4.10
C SER A 95 -6.43 10.81 3.14
N GLN A 96 -5.85 9.61 3.16
CA GLN A 96 -4.81 9.23 2.19
C GLN A 96 -5.32 9.16 0.76
N ARG A 97 -6.61 8.83 0.56
CA ARG A 97 -7.24 8.77 -0.78
C ARG A 97 -7.73 10.12 -1.29
N GLN A 98 -7.77 11.14 -0.45
CA GLN A 98 -8.14 12.50 -0.87
C GLN A 98 -7.01 13.12 -1.69
N LYS A 99 -7.37 13.75 -2.81
CA LYS A 99 -6.41 14.41 -3.69
C LYS A 99 -5.83 15.65 -2.99
N GLY A 100 -4.54 15.87 -3.15
CA GLY A 100 -3.81 16.97 -2.49
C GLY A 100 -3.09 16.61 -1.19
N ARG A 101 -2.98 15.31 -0.84
CA ARG A 101 -2.21 14.77 0.31
C ARG A 101 -2.31 15.61 1.58
N ILE A 102 -3.37 15.39 2.37
CA ILE A 102 -3.63 16.14 3.61
C ILE A 102 -2.73 15.68 4.78
N GLY A 103 -2.12 14.49 4.68
CA GLY A 103 -1.27 13.95 5.74
C GLY A 103 -0.26 12.90 5.26
N VAL A 104 0.69 12.57 6.13
CA VAL A 104 1.74 11.57 5.90
C VAL A 104 1.78 10.57 7.06
N LEU A 105 2.18 9.32 6.77
CA LEU A 105 2.49 8.35 7.82
C LEU A 105 3.66 8.86 8.69
N ARG A 106 3.37 9.25 9.94
CA ARG A 106 4.38 9.58 10.97
C ARG A 106 4.73 8.34 11.81
N GLY A 107 5.45 8.55 12.92
CA GLY A 107 5.84 7.51 13.86
C GLY A 107 4.67 6.74 14.46
N ILE A 108 4.99 5.62 15.12
CA ILE A 108 4.03 4.69 15.71
C ILE A 108 3.35 5.35 16.93
N ASP A 109 2.03 5.23 17.04
CA ASP A 109 1.31 5.53 18.28
C ASP A 109 1.63 4.48 19.33
N LYS A 110 2.51 4.83 20.28
CA LYS A 110 2.98 3.93 21.34
C LYS A 110 1.85 3.41 22.22
N ARG A 111 0.82 4.23 22.49
CA ARG A 111 -0.28 3.82 23.38
C ARG A 111 -1.03 2.64 22.80
N THR A 112 -1.30 2.72 21.50
CA THR A 112 -2.08 1.69 20.83
C THR A 112 -1.24 0.46 20.50
N ASP A 113 0.02 0.65 20.11
CA ASP A 113 0.99 -0.45 19.90
C ASP A 113 1.17 -1.32 21.17
N GLU A 114 1.27 -0.71 22.35
CA GLU A 114 1.37 -1.44 23.61
C GLU A 114 0.11 -2.26 23.93
N LYS A 115 -1.08 -1.72 23.62
CA LYS A 115 -2.36 -2.40 23.83
C LYS A 115 -2.46 -3.65 22.94
N GLU A 116 -2.07 -3.55 21.67
CA GLU A 116 -2.07 -4.68 20.73
C GLU A 116 -1.08 -5.75 21.14
N LYS A 117 0.14 -5.38 21.56
CA LYS A 117 1.13 -6.34 22.09
C LYS A 117 0.58 -7.14 23.28
N ARG A 118 -0.22 -6.52 24.15
CA ARG A 118 -0.88 -7.22 25.26
C ARG A 118 -1.94 -8.21 24.77
N ILE A 119 -2.75 -7.83 23.78
CA ILE A 119 -3.78 -8.70 23.17
C ILE A 119 -3.12 -9.89 22.48
N LEU A 120 -2.10 -9.66 21.65
CA LEU A 120 -1.37 -10.72 20.94
C LEU A 120 -0.73 -11.72 21.91
N LYS A 121 -0.13 -11.24 23.01
CA LYS A 121 0.39 -12.14 24.06
C LYS A 121 -0.71 -13.04 24.65
N ARG A 122 -1.90 -12.49 24.92
CA ARG A 122 -3.04 -13.26 25.44
C ARG A 122 -3.50 -14.32 24.44
N LEU A 123 -3.72 -13.94 23.18
CA LEU A 123 -4.11 -14.86 22.11
C LEU A 123 -3.09 -15.99 21.93
N SER A 124 -1.79 -15.66 21.90
CA SER A 124 -0.73 -16.67 21.77
C SER A 124 -0.70 -17.64 22.95
N ALA A 125 -0.99 -17.17 24.16
CA ALA A 125 -1.04 -18.02 25.35
C ALA A 125 -2.27 -18.94 25.34
N GLU A 126 -3.42 -18.46 24.83
CA GLU A 126 -4.62 -19.28 24.62
C GLU A 126 -4.40 -20.34 23.55
N GLU A 127 -3.81 -20.00 22.40
CA GLU A 127 -3.46 -20.96 21.35
C GLU A 127 -2.51 -22.05 21.88
N GLN A 128 -1.52 -21.68 22.70
CA GLN A 128 -0.62 -22.64 23.32
C GLN A 128 -1.33 -23.57 24.30
N ARG A 129 -2.36 -23.08 25.03
CA ARG A 129 -3.19 -23.92 25.91
C ARG A 129 -4.05 -24.89 25.10
N LEU A 130 -4.64 -24.44 24.00
CA LEU A 130 -5.47 -25.27 23.12
C LEU A 130 -4.67 -26.38 22.43
N LYS A 131 -3.39 -26.15 22.09
CA LYS A 131 -2.50 -27.16 21.50
C LYS A 131 -1.97 -28.20 22.51
N LYS A 132 -2.15 -27.96 23.81
CA LYS A 132 -1.66 -28.83 24.88
C LYS A 132 -2.72 -29.79 25.41
N ASN A 133 -3.97 -29.61 25.00
CA ASN A 133 -5.10 -30.53 25.20
C ASN A 133 -5.32 -31.35 23.92
#